data_AF-A0A8T0NNC0-F1
#
_entry.id   AF-A0A8T0NNC0-F1
#
_cell.length_a   1.000
_cell.length_b   1.000
_cell.length_c   1.000
_cell.angle_alpha   90.00
_cell.angle_beta   90.00
_cell.angle_gamma   90.00
#
_symmetry.space_group_name_H-M   'P 1'
#
loop_
_entity.id
_entity.type
_entity.pdbx_description
1 polymer ?
#
loop_
_entity_poly.entity_id
_entity_poly.type
_entity_poly.pdbx_seq_one_letter_code
_entity_poly.pdbx_strand_id
1 'polypeptide(L)'
;MDGQSPLRRWKPFFAAFGLVDAAIEAAAGPALCRDELRSARGDVVELLCGVPAGAAGEELCAVLDGFMAESLLTLRAVPAEAVPRALASSAGLAEAVASLRRHQSARVSALARDVVRGWSAAVEADVARTSAAVRKLDDLCRAKASDASRPLSSKTKPRTEEKAKAAAAAAVPVSLPKTAPPSEEKMEATKRKHREGYWEVEEAKRQRKVKEIKPPKMLEQRQRKMHPILRERSKARCGNSTAVRRCLVSSFERV
;
A
#
# COMPACT_ATOMS: atom_id res chain seq x y z
N MET A 1 49.48 -12.14 -6.26
CA MET A 1 48.58 -11.26 -5.48
C MET A 1 47.25 -11.29 -6.20
N ASP A 2 46.39 -12.25 -5.85
CA ASP A 2 45.11 -12.41 -6.54
C ASP A 2 44.25 -11.18 -6.28
N GLY A 3 44.00 -10.41 -7.34
CA GLY A 3 43.22 -9.19 -7.30
C GLY A 3 41.83 -9.46 -6.75
N GLN A 4 41.64 -9.17 -5.48
CA GLN A 4 40.40 -9.33 -4.75
C GLN A 4 39.35 -8.39 -5.38
N SER A 5 38.37 -8.87 -6.15
CA SER A 5 37.43 -7.96 -6.84
C SER A 5 36.82 -6.93 -5.87
N PRO A 6 36.74 -5.64 -6.24
CA PRO A 6 36.24 -4.59 -5.35
C PRO A 6 34.79 -4.85 -4.90
N LEU A 7 34.03 -5.60 -5.71
CA LEU A 7 32.66 -6.04 -5.40
C LEU A 7 32.53 -7.03 -4.24
N ARG A 8 33.61 -7.61 -3.69
CA ARG A 8 33.50 -8.57 -2.59
C ARG A 8 32.81 -8.00 -1.35
N ARG A 9 32.97 -6.70 -1.10
CA ARG A 9 32.33 -5.99 0.01
C ARG A 9 30.81 -5.99 -0.11
N TRP A 10 30.31 -5.77 -1.31
CA TRP A 10 28.88 -5.65 -1.61
C TRP A 10 28.20 -6.97 -1.95
N LYS A 11 28.97 -8.01 -2.33
CA LYS A 11 28.45 -9.34 -2.70
C LYS A 11 27.38 -9.90 -1.74
N PRO A 12 27.55 -9.86 -0.41
CA PRO A 12 26.55 -10.39 0.53
C PRO A 12 25.26 -9.55 0.62
N PHE A 13 25.31 -8.29 0.18
CA PHE A 13 24.27 -7.28 0.42
C PHE A 13 23.55 -6.83 -0.86
N PHE A 14 23.98 -7.28 -2.04
CA PHE A 14 23.44 -6.79 -3.31
C PHE A 14 21.91 -6.92 -3.44
N ALA A 15 21.33 -8.01 -2.92
CA ALA A 15 19.89 -8.20 -2.91
C ALA A 15 19.13 -7.09 -2.14
N ALA A 16 19.78 -6.47 -1.15
CA ALA A 16 19.17 -5.41 -0.35
C ALA A 16 18.81 -4.18 -1.17
N PHE A 17 19.54 -3.87 -2.24
CA PHE A 17 19.23 -2.72 -3.09
C PHE A 17 17.84 -2.81 -3.71
N GLY A 18 17.52 -3.95 -4.31
CA GLY A 18 16.20 -4.16 -4.93
C GLY A 18 15.07 -4.18 -3.90
N LEU A 19 15.30 -4.82 -2.75
CA LEU A 19 14.32 -4.90 -1.67
C LEU A 19 14.01 -3.52 -1.08
N VAL A 20 15.04 -2.71 -0.83
CA VAL A 20 14.87 -1.35 -0.28
C VAL A 20 14.18 -0.44 -1.30
N ASP A 21 14.58 -0.47 -2.57
CA ASP A 21 13.94 0.36 -3.60
C ASP A 21 12.46 -0.02 -3.77
N ALA A 22 12.13 -1.32 -3.82
CA ALA A 22 10.75 -1.80 -3.89
C ALA A 22 9.92 -1.40 -2.66
N ALA A 23 10.53 -1.42 -1.47
CA ALA A 23 9.86 -0.99 -0.24
C ALA A 23 9.53 0.51 -0.24
N ILE A 24 10.45 1.34 -0.74
CA ILE A 24 10.24 2.78 -0.88
C ILE A 24 9.12 3.06 -1.89
N GLU A 25 9.17 2.43 -3.07
CA GLU A 25 8.15 2.58 -4.12
C GLU A 25 6.77 2.12 -3.63
N ALA A 26 6.70 1.01 -2.88
CA ALA A 26 5.47 0.51 -2.29
C ALA A 26 4.89 1.45 -1.21
N ALA A 27 5.75 2.10 -0.43
CA ALA A 27 5.33 2.96 0.69
C ALA A 27 4.93 4.38 0.25
N ALA A 28 5.58 4.93 -0.77
CA ALA A 28 5.38 6.31 -1.20
C ALA A 28 4.61 6.46 -2.54
N GLY A 29 4.31 5.34 -3.20
CA GLY A 29 3.60 5.33 -4.47
C GLY A 29 4.45 5.83 -5.66
N PRO A 30 3.84 6.03 -6.84
CA PRO A 30 4.55 6.30 -8.10
C PRO A 30 5.42 7.57 -8.12
N ALA A 31 5.20 8.48 -7.17
CA ALA A 31 5.93 9.75 -7.09
C ALA A 31 7.40 9.58 -6.66
N LEU A 32 7.76 8.45 -6.01
CA LEU A 32 9.14 8.13 -5.63
C LEU A 32 9.71 6.97 -6.47
N CYS A 33 9.54 7.04 -7.79
CA CYS A 33 10.18 6.10 -8.71
C CYS A 33 11.70 6.09 -8.51
N ARG A 34 12.31 4.89 -8.48
CA ARG A 34 13.74 4.71 -8.22
C ARG A 34 14.55 4.37 -9.47
N ASP A 35 13.96 4.44 -10.66
CA ASP A 35 14.59 4.01 -11.91
C ASP A 35 15.90 4.74 -12.23
N GLU A 36 15.93 6.07 -12.10
CA GLU A 36 17.15 6.85 -12.32
C GLU A 36 18.26 6.45 -11.34
N LEU A 37 17.91 6.22 -10.08
CA LEU A 37 18.88 5.77 -9.07
C LEU A 37 19.36 4.35 -9.36
N ARG A 38 18.47 3.45 -9.80
CA ARG A 38 18.83 2.09 -10.22
C ARG A 38 19.78 2.12 -11.41
N SER A 39 19.53 2.98 -12.38
CA SER A 39 20.39 3.18 -13.55
C SER A 39 21.77 3.69 -13.12
N ALA A 40 21.83 4.79 -12.38
CA ALA A 40 23.09 5.37 -11.91
C ALA A 40 23.91 4.40 -11.05
N ARG A 41 23.24 3.62 -10.18
CA ARG A 41 23.89 2.54 -9.42
C ARG A 41 24.41 1.44 -10.35
N GLY A 42 23.66 1.09 -11.39
CA GLY A 42 24.07 0.14 -12.43
C GLY A 42 25.36 0.57 -13.11
N ASP A 43 25.45 1.84 -13.53
CA ASP A 43 26.65 2.41 -14.17
C ASP A 43 27.89 2.30 -13.25
N VAL A 44 27.71 2.54 -11.94
CA VAL A 44 28.80 2.39 -10.96
C VAL A 44 29.21 0.92 -10.77
N VAL A 45 28.25 -0.01 -10.75
CA VAL A 45 28.53 -1.45 -10.67
C VAL A 45 29.25 -1.93 -11.93
N GLU A 46 28.86 -1.45 -13.12
CA GLU A 46 29.54 -1.75 -14.38
C GLU A 46 30.99 -1.26 -14.35
N LEU A 47 31.22 -0.02 -13.89
CA LEU A 47 32.56 0.52 -13.75
C LEU A 47 33.41 -0.30 -12.75
N LEU A 48 32.83 -0.74 -11.63
CA LEU A 48 33.47 -1.61 -10.65
C LEU A 48 33.87 -2.98 -11.21
N CYS A 49 33.15 -3.51 -12.19
CA CYS A 49 33.51 -4.76 -12.87
C CYS A 49 34.75 -4.61 -13.75
N GLY A 50 35.02 -3.41 -14.27
CA GLY A 50 36.15 -3.12 -15.16
C GLY A 50 37.44 -2.68 -14.47
N VAL A 51 37.40 -2.32 -13.19
CA VAL A 51 38.53 -1.74 -12.44
C VAL A 51 39.16 -2.78 -11.51
N PRO A 52 40.51 -2.89 -11.47
CA PRO A 52 41.18 -3.81 -10.54
C PRO A 52 40.98 -3.39 -9.07
N ALA A 53 41.19 -4.35 -8.17
CA ALA A 53 41.24 -4.09 -6.74
C ALA A 53 42.27 -2.99 -6.42
N GLY A 54 41.87 -1.94 -5.72
CA GLY A 54 42.74 -0.82 -5.39
C GLY A 54 41.96 0.45 -5.02
N ALA A 55 42.67 1.57 -4.89
CA ALA A 55 42.10 2.85 -4.46
C ALA A 55 40.88 3.29 -5.30
N ALA A 56 40.96 3.13 -6.64
CA ALA A 56 39.85 3.44 -7.54
C ALA A 56 38.61 2.54 -7.30
N GLY A 57 38.83 1.25 -7.01
CA GLY A 57 37.75 0.33 -6.65
C GLY A 57 37.10 0.67 -5.30
N GLU A 58 37.90 1.12 -4.32
CA GLU A 58 37.40 1.57 -3.02
C GLU A 58 36.59 2.87 -3.11
N GLU A 59 37.01 3.82 -3.96
CA GLU A 59 36.26 5.06 -4.21
C GLU A 59 34.87 4.75 -4.79
N LEU A 60 34.79 3.87 -5.80
CA LEU A 60 33.52 3.43 -6.35
C LEU A 60 32.67 2.63 -5.35
N CYS A 61 33.31 1.83 -4.47
CA CYS A 61 32.60 1.17 -3.37
C CYS A 61 32.04 2.18 -2.37
N ALA A 62 32.74 3.28 -2.10
CA ALA A 62 32.23 4.37 -1.27
C ALA A 62 31.04 5.09 -1.95
N VAL A 63 31.03 5.22 -3.28
CA VAL A 63 29.87 5.72 -4.02
C VAL A 63 28.66 4.78 -3.86
N LEU A 64 28.86 3.46 -3.94
CA LEU A 64 27.79 2.48 -3.64
C LEU A 64 27.29 2.57 -2.19
N ASP A 65 28.18 2.81 -1.23
CA ASP A 65 27.80 3.10 0.17
C ASP A 65 26.91 4.34 0.26
N GLY A 66 27.24 5.37 -0.51
CA GLY A 66 26.44 6.57 -0.67
C GLY A 66 25.03 6.24 -1.14
N PHE A 67 24.91 5.51 -2.26
CA PHE A 67 23.61 5.09 -2.80
C PHE A 67 22.76 4.33 -1.78
N MET A 68 23.33 3.32 -1.11
CA MET A 68 22.57 2.56 -0.10
C MET A 68 22.17 3.43 1.09
N ALA A 69 23.07 4.30 1.56
CA ALA A 69 22.77 5.19 2.68
C ALA A 69 21.64 6.18 2.35
N GLU A 70 21.60 6.74 1.14
CA GLU A 70 20.47 7.58 0.69
C GLU A 70 19.16 6.78 0.61
N SER A 71 19.22 5.53 0.11
CA SER A 71 18.07 4.63 0.12
C SER A 71 17.57 4.36 1.54
N LEU A 72 18.46 4.08 2.50
CA LEU A 72 18.08 3.84 3.89
C LEU A 72 17.53 5.10 4.58
N LEU A 73 18.06 6.29 4.25
CA LEU A 73 17.49 7.56 4.73
C LEU A 73 16.07 7.78 4.21
N THR A 74 15.85 7.51 2.92
CA THR A 74 14.52 7.60 2.29
C THR A 74 13.56 6.59 2.93
N LEU A 75 14.03 5.36 3.15
CA LEU A 75 13.26 4.30 3.80
C LEU A 75 12.91 4.65 5.25
N ARG A 76 13.80 5.34 5.98
CA ARG A 76 13.53 5.84 7.33
C ARG A 76 12.46 6.93 7.35
N ALA A 77 12.34 7.73 6.28
CA ALA A 77 11.32 8.77 6.17
C ALA A 77 9.92 8.21 5.85
N VAL A 78 9.80 6.90 5.57
CA VAL A 78 8.51 6.24 5.39
C VAL A 78 7.66 6.37 6.67
N PRO A 79 6.39 6.79 6.57
CA PRO A 79 5.51 6.90 7.74
C PRO A 79 5.44 5.61 8.55
N ALA A 80 5.48 5.71 9.88
CA ALA A 80 5.47 4.55 10.77
C ALA A 80 4.25 3.63 10.55
N GLU A 81 3.10 4.18 10.14
CA GLU A 81 1.88 3.41 9.87
C GLU A 81 1.94 2.60 8.56
N ALA A 82 2.87 2.94 7.65
CA ALA A 82 3.10 2.18 6.41
C ALA A 82 4.09 1.03 6.62
N VAL A 83 4.90 1.09 7.68
CA VAL A 83 5.99 0.13 7.94
C VAL A 83 5.50 -1.31 8.11
N PRO A 84 4.49 -1.63 8.96
CA PRO A 84 4.04 -3.02 9.13
C PRO A 84 3.56 -3.63 7.81
N ARG A 85 2.87 -2.84 6.99
CA ARG A 85 2.39 -3.28 5.67
C ARG A 85 3.56 -3.48 4.70
N ALA A 86 4.51 -2.56 4.63
CA ALA A 86 5.68 -2.67 3.76
C ALA A 86 6.54 -3.90 4.12
N LEU A 87 6.72 -4.19 5.42
CA LEU A 87 7.40 -5.40 5.89
C LEU A 87 6.64 -6.67 5.54
N ALA A 88 5.31 -6.66 5.62
CA ALA A 88 4.48 -7.80 5.22
C ALA A 88 4.48 -8.05 3.69
N SER A 89 4.59 -6.98 2.89
CA SER A 89 4.57 -7.06 1.43
C SER A 89 5.90 -7.49 0.82
N SER A 90 7.03 -7.34 1.52
CA SER A 90 8.36 -7.66 0.99
C SER A 90 9.04 -8.77 1.80
N ALA A 91 8.95 -10.00 1.30
CA ALA A 91 9.65 -11.14 1.89
C ALA A 91 11.17 -10.88 1.86
N GLY A 92 11.80 -10.92 3.04
CA GLY A 92 13.25 -10.74 3.19
C GLY A 92 13.74 -9.30 3.32
N LEU A 93 12.88 -8.26 3.23
CA LEU A 93 13.31 -6.87 3.46
C LEU A 93 13.89 -6.67 4.86
N ALA A 94 13.21 -7.17 5.88
CA ALA A 94 13.66 -7.09 7.27
C ALA A 94 15.03 -7.75 7.46
N GLU A 95 15.22 -8.93 6.87
CA GLU A 95 16.48 -9.67 6.93
C GLU A 95 17.60 -8.94 6.16
N ALA A 96 17.30 -8.42 4.97
CA ALA A 96 18.24 -7.66 4.16
C ALA A 96 18.72 -6.41 4.89
N VAL A 97 17.83 -5.59 5.46
CA VAL A 97 18.22 -4.41 6.24
C VAL A 97 18.90 -4.81 7.55
N ALA A 98 18.49 -5.91 8.20
CA ALA A 98 19.17 -6.42 9.38
C ALA A 98 20.62 -6.86 9.07
N SER A 99 20.87 -7.44 7.90
CA SER A 99 22.21 -7.84 7.45
C SER A 99 23.13 -6.63 7.23
N LEU A 100 22.60 -5.52 6.70
CA LEU A 100 23.34 -4.27 6.48
C LEU A 100 23.91 -3.65 7.76
N ARG A 101 23.41 -4.03 8.95
CA ARG A 101 23.99 -3.62 10.24
C ARG A 101 25.43 -4.12 10.45
N ARG A 102 25.86 -5.12 9.67
CA ARG A 102 27.22 -5.68 9.65
C ARG A 102 28.06 -5.15 8.50
N HIS A 103 27.53 -4.21 7.72
CA HIS A 103 28.26 -3.60 6.62
C HIS A 103 29.47 -2.80 7.12
N GLN A 104 30.56 -2.78 6.34
CA GLN A 104 31.82 -2.13 6.72
C GLN A 104 31.71 -0.60 6.75
N SER A 105 30.78 -0.02 5.98
CA SER A 105 30.48 1.42 6.04
C SER A 105 29.77 1.74 7.36
N ALA A 106 30.40 2.57 8.19
CA ALA A 106 29.81 3.07 9.43
C ALA A 106 28.46 3.76 9.18
N ARG A 107 28.36 4.56 8.11
CA ARG A 107 27.12 5.26 7.74
C ARG A 107 25.99 4.27 7.40
N VAL A 108 26.25 3.31 6.50
CA VAL A 108 25.24 2.30 6.11
C VAL A 108 24.81 1.47 7.33
N SER A 109 25.78 1.01 8.13
CA SER A 109 25.45 0.17 9.30
C SER A 109 24.68 0.93 10.39
N ALA A 110 24.99 2.21 10.63
CA ALA A 110 24.25 3.06 11.57
C ALA A 110 22.82 3.31 11.09
N LEU A 111 22.64 3.67 9.82
CA LEU A 111 21.30 3.88 9.24
C LEU A 111 20.47 2.60 9.27
N ALA A 112 21.06 1.45 8.95
CA ALA A 112 20.37 0.16 9.02
C ALA A 112 19.90 -0.16 10.45
N ARG A 113 20.71 0.16 11.47
CA ARG A 113 20.31 -0.01 12.89
C ARG A 113 19.14 0.91 13.25
N ASP A 114 19.18 2.16 12.80
CA ASP A 114 18.11 3.14 13.04
C ASP A 114 16.80 2.73 12.38
N VAL A 115 16.85 2.26 11.13
CA VAL A 115 15.67 1.75 10.41
C VAL A 115 15.07 0.55 11.16
N VAL A 116 15.88 -0.46 11.51
CA VAL A 116 15.41 -1.63 12.26
C VAL A 116 14.80 -1.24 13.61
N ARG A 117 15.42 -0.31 14.34
CA ARG A 117 14.88 0.18 15.62
C ARG A 117 13.54 0.88 15.44
N GLY A 118 13.43 1.75 14.42
CA GLY A 118 12.18 2.43 14.10
C GLY A 118 11.07 1.46 13.72
N TRP A 119 11.41 0.41 12.95
CA TRP A 119 10.46 -0.63 12.58
C TRP A 119 10.00 -1.47 13.77
N SER A 120 10.92 -1.89 14.65
CA SER A 120 10.55 -2.59 15.88
C SER A 120 9.60 -1.77 16.73
N ALA A 121 9.88 -0.48 16.93
CA ALA A 121 9.00 0.41 17.70
C ALA A 121 7.61 0.56 17.05
N ALA A 122 7.53 0.67 15.72
CA ALA A 122 6.26 0.77 15.00
C ALA A 122 5.44 -0.53 15.12
N VAL A 123 6.09 -1.70 15.03
CA VAL A 123 5.44 -3.00 15.21
C VAL A 123 4.98 -3.21 16.65
N GLU A 124 5.80 -2.85 17.64
CA GLU A 124 5.43 -2.91 19.06
C GLU A 124 4.22 -2.02 19.37
N ALA A 125 4.19 -0.81 18.81
CA ALA A 125 3.03 0.08 18.92
C ALA A 125 1.78 -0.53 18.27
N ASP A 126 1.90 -1.16 17.11
CA ASP A 126 0.79 -1.81 16.43
C ASP A 126 0.23 -3.03 17.20
N VAL A 127 1.12 -3.83 17.78
CA VAL A 127 0.77 -4.94 18.68
C VAL A 127 0.07 -4.42 19.94
N ALA A 128 0.56 -3.33 20.54
CA ALA A 128 -0.07 -2.71 21.70
C ALA A 128 -1.48 -2.18 21.37
N ARG A 129 -1.65 -1.53 20.21
CA ARG A 129 -2.97 -1.08 19.73
C ARG A 129 -3.94 -2.24 19.51
N THR A 130 -3.47 -3.30 18.85
CA THR A 130 -4.29 -4.49 18.55
C THR A 130 -4.68 -5.23 19.82
N SER A 131 -3.75 -5.44 20.75
CA SER A 131 -4.04 -6.09 22.04
C SER A 131 -5.01 -5.27 22.90
N ALA A 132 -4.92 -3.95 22.88
CA ALA A 132 -5.89 -3.08 23.55
C ALA A 132 -7.29 -3.18 22.92
N ALA A 133 -7.40 -3.31 21.60
CA ALA A 133 -8.68 -3.51 20.92
C ALA A 133 -9.31 -4.87 21.25
N VAL A 134 -8.50 -5.94 21.29
CA VAL A 134 -8.97 -7.28 21.68
C VAL A 134 -9.49 -7.29 23.12
N ARG A 135 -8.77 -6.68 24.07
CA ARG A 135 -9.23 -6.57 25.46
C ARG A 135 -10.57 -5.84 25.59
N LYS A 136 -10.76 -4.75 24.83
CA LYS A 136 -12.05 -4.04 24.80
C LYS A 136 -13.18 -4.93 24.29
N LEU A 137 -12.94 -5.81 23.32
CA LEU A 137 -13.93 -6.77 22.84
C LEU A 137 -14.26 -7.81 23.92
N ASP A 138 -13.25 -8.33 24.62
CA ASP A 138 -13.44 -9.28 25.72
C ASP A 138 -14.26 -8.67 26.87
N ASP A 139 -13.99 -7.42 27.23
CA ASP A 139 -14.73 -6.66 28.25
C ASP A 139 -16.20 -6.47 27.84
N LEU A 140 -16.47 -6.15 26.57
CA LEU A 140 -17.82 -6.03 26.04
C LEU A 140 -18.57 -7.36 26.06
N CYS A 141 -17.90 -8.47 25.72
CA CYS A 141 -18.47 -9.82 25.82
C CYS A 141 -18.83 -10.18 27.28
N ARG A 142 -17.94 -9.89 28.23
CA ARG A 142 -18.17 -10.13 29.66
C ARG A 142 -19.30 -9.27 30.22
N ALA A 143 -19.37 -7.99 29.84
CA ALA A 143 -20.45 -7.10 30.25
C ALA A 143 -21.82 -7.59 29.73
N LYS A 144 -21.90 -8.04 28.48
CA LYS A 144 -23.13 -8.63 27.89
C LYS A 144 -23.56 -9.91 28.59
N ALA A 145 -22.62 -10.79 28.97
CA ALA A 145 -22.93 -12.01 29.72
C ALA A 145 -23.44 -11.70 31.14
N SER A 146 -22.95 -10.62 31.75
CA SER A 146 -23.37 -10.18 33.09
C SER A 146 -24.79 -9.59 33.10
N ASP A 147 -25.17 -8.88 32.04
CA ASP A 147 -26.55 -8.37 31.88
C ASP A 147 -27.57 -9.50 31.60
N ALA A 148 -27.18 -10.55 30.87
CA ALA A 148 -28.03 -11.72 30.64
C ALA A 148 -28.27 -12.57 31.91
N SER A 149 -27.45 -12.38 32.94
CA SER A 149 -27.49 -13.15 34.19
C SER A 149 -28.25 -12.44 35.32
N ARG A 150 -28.82 -11.25 35.07
CA ARG A 150 -29.51 -10.47 36.11
C ARG A 150 -30.87 -11.13 36.43
N PRO A 151 -31.12 -11.62 37.65
CA PRO A 151 -32.40 -12.20 38.00
C PRO A 151 -33.47 -11.11 37.92
N LEU A 152 -34.60 -11.41 37.27
CA LEU A 152 -35.82 -10.62 37.36
C LEU A 152 -36.18 -10.51 38.85
N SER A 153 -35.86 -9.38 39.47
CA SER A 153 -36.31 -9.07 40.82
C SER A 153 -37.82 -8.91 40.78
N SER A 154 -38.49 -9.95 41.25
CA SER A 154 -39.90 -9.96 41.60
C SER A 154 -40.14 -8.90 42.68
N LYS A 155 -40.76 -7.77 42.30
CA LYS A 155 -41.48 -6.93 43.24
C LYS A 155 -42.95 -6.87 42.87
N THR A 156 -43.64 -7.83 43.48
CA THR A 156 -45.02 -7.83 43.93
C THR A 156 -45.58 -6.43 44.15
N LYS A 157 -46.67 -6.09 43.44
CA LYS A 157 -47.56 -4.98 43.77
C LYS A 157 -48.30 -5.27 45.07
N PRO A 158 -48.68 -4.24 45.85
CA PRO A 158 -50.01 -4.19 46.43
C PRO A 158 -50.85 -3.16 45.69
N ARG A 159 -52.11 -3.53 45.50
CA ARG A 159 -53.19 -2.79 44.87
C ARG A 159 -53.82 -1.86 45.91
N THR A 160 -54.08 -0.61 45.57
CA THR A 160 -55.07 0.24 46.26
C THR A 160 -55.91 0.92 45.19
N GLU A 161 -57.21 0.84 45.38
CA GLU A 161 -58.28 1.24 44.47
C GLU A 161 -58.62 2.72 44.67
N GLU A 162 -58.89 3.47 43.60
CA GLU A 162 -60.01 4.42 43.57
C GLU A 162 -60.42 4.85 42.14
N LYS A 163 -61.75 4.97 41.99
CA LYS A 163 -62.62 5.40 40.87
C LYS A 163 -62.16 6.71 40.17
N ALA A 164 -62.59 7.17 38.99
CA ALA A 164 -63.60 6.88 37.95
C ALA A 164 -63.08 7.62 36.68
N LYS A 165 -63.49 7.41 35.41
CA LYS A 165 -64.83 7.56 34.82
C LYS A 165 -64.73 7.20 33.32
N ALA A 166 -65.85 6.76 32.75
CA ALA A 166 -66.02 6.06 31.48
C ALA A 166 -65.87 6.90 30.19
N ALA A 167 -65.53 6.22 29.08
CA ALA A 167 -66.16 6.37 27.76
C ALA A 167 -65.89 5.14 26.84
N ALA A 168 -66.98 4.45 26.45
CA ALA A 168 -67.31 3.66 25.24
C ALA A 168 -66.19 3.29 24.21
N ALA A 169 -66.15 2.13 23.54
CA ALA A 169 -67.08 1.00 23.37
C ALA A 169 -66.38 -0.20 22.69
N ALA A 170 -67.00 -1.38 22.83
CA ALA A 170 -66.92 -2.62 22.03
C ALA A 170 -65.74 -3.60 22.27
N ALA A 171 -66.08 -4.73 22.92
CA ALA A 171 -65.33 -5.99 23.06
C ALA A 171 -65.07 -6.68 21.69
N VAL A 172 -64.17 -7.65 21.50
CA VAL A 172 -64.10 -9.06 21.97
C VAL A 172 -62.71 -9.64 21.51
N PRO A 173 -62.24 -10.84 21.93
CA PRO A 173 -61.59 -11.24 23.17
C PRO A 173 -60.07 -11.58 23.00
N VAL A 174 -59.38 -11.86 24.10
CA VAL A 174 -58.09 -12.56 24.09
C VAL A 174 -58.32 -14.04 23.79
N SER A 175 -57.70 -14.55 22.72
CA SER A 175 -57.31 -15.96 22.62
C SER A 175 -56.04 -16.10 21.77
N LEU A 176 -54.95 -16.49 22.43
CA LEU A 176 -53.91 -17.29 21.78
C LEU A 176 -54.53 -18.63 21.38
N PRO A 177 -54.32 -19.09 20.14
CA PRO A 177 -53.57 -20.34 20.03
C PRO A 177 -52.69 -20.45 18.75
N LYS A 178 -51.61 -21.21 18.92
CA LYS A 178 -50.98 -22.12 17.94
C LYS A 178 -50.61 -21.58 16.55
N THR A 179 -49.29 -21.56 16.33
CA THR A 179 -48.59 -21.96 15.10
C THR A 179 -49.49 -22.53 13.99
N ALA A 180 -49.78 -21.69 12.99
CA ALA A 180 -50.22 -22.11 11.68
C ALA A 180 -49.12 -21.75 10.66
N PRO A 181 -48.78 -22.64 9.70
CA PRO A 181 -47.79 -22.32 8.69
C PRO A 181 -48.27 -21.16 7.80
N PRO A 182 -47.35 -20.34 7.25
CA PRO A 182 -47.73 -19.23 6.37
C PRO A 182 -48.48 -19.79 5.16
N SER A 183 -49.68 -19.27 4.90
CA SER A 183 -50.47 -19.68 3.74
C SER A 183 -49.65 -19.52 2.46
N GLU A 184 -49.70 -20.54 1.60
CA GLU A 184 -48.96 -20.65 0.34
C GLU A 184 -49.11 -19.40 -0.54
N GLU A 185 -50.27 -18.73 -0.48
CA GLU A 185 -50.56 -17.46 -1.14
C GLU A 185 -49.66 -16.29 -0.71
N LYS A 186 -49.36 -16.18 0.59
CA LYS A 186 -48.44 -15.13 1.10
C LYS A 186 -46.99 -15.44 0.71
N MET A 187 -46.65 -16.72 0.60
CA MET A 187 -45.33 -17.18 0.15
C MET A 187 -45.14 -16.96 -1.36
N GLU A 188 -46.18 -17.24 -2.16
CA GLU A 188 -46.29 -16.95 -3.60
C GLU A 188 -46.18 -15.46 -3.92
N ALA A 189 -46.89 -14.61 -3.17
CA ALA A 189 -46.84 -13.15 -3.35
C ALA A 189 -45.44 -12.58 -3.10
N THR A 190 -44.71 -13.14 -2.13
CA THR A 190 -43.35 -12.72 -1.82
C THR A 190 -42.35 -13.21 -2.89
N LYS A 191 -42.56 -14.41 -3.42
CA LYS A 191 -41.74 -14.99 -4.51
C LYS A 191 -41.94 -14.27 -5.85
N ARG A 192 -43.16 -13.77 -6.15
CA ARG A 192 -43.43 -12.92 -7.32
C ARG A 192 -42.64 -11.61 -7.27
N LYS A 193 -42.70 -10.88 -6.14
CA LYS A 193 -41.96 -9.62 -5.96
C LYS A 193 -40.45 -9.79 -6.08
N HIS A 194 -39.93 -10.92 -5.59
CA HIS A 194 -38.50 -11.21 -5.71
C HIS A 194 -38.07 -11.50 -7.15
N ARG A 195 -38.94 -12.11 -7.97
CA ARG A 195 -38.67 -12.36 -9.40
C ARG A 195 -38.79 -11.10 -10.25
N GLU A 196 -39.77 -10.24 -9.95
CA GLU A 196 -39.92 -8.93 -10.60
C GLU A 196 -38.68 -8.06 -10.39
N GLY A 197 -38.15 -8.00 -9.16
CA GLY A 197 -36.92 -7.23 -8.89
C GLY A 197 -35.67 -7.75 -9.64
N TYR A 198 -35.55 -9.07 -9.86
CA TYR A 198 -34.46 -9.62 -10.68
C TYR A 198 -34.61 -9.28 -12.17
N TRP A 199 -35.84 -9.17 -12.68
CA TRP A 199 -36.12 -8.78 -14.06
C TRP A 199 -35.82 -7.29 -14.30
N GLU A 200 -36.23 -6.41 -13.38
CA GLU A 200 -35.98 -4.95 -13.46
C GLU A 200 -34.48 -4.60 -13.44
N VAL A 201 -33.68 -5.33 -12.65
CA VAL A 201 -32.22 -5.13 -12.59
C VAL A 201 -31.53 -5.54 -13.91
N GLU A 202 -31.99 -6.61 -14.55
CA GLU A 202 -31.48 -7.02 -15.86
C GLU A 202 -31.90 -6.07 -16.99
N GLU A 203 -33.12 -5.54 -16.93
CA GLU A 203 -33.60 -4.53 -17.88
C GLU A 203 -32.81 -3.21 -17.74
N ALA A 204 -32.49 -2.79 -16.51
CA ALA A 204 -31.61 -1.66 -16.24
C ALA A 204 -30.17 -1.88 -16.74
N LYS A 205 -29.63 -3.11 -16.67
CA LYS A 205 -28.33 -3.45 -17.26
C LYS A 205 -28.37 -3.41 -18.79
N ARG A 206 -29.46 -3.88 -19.43
CA ARG A 206 -29.64 -3.79 -20.90
C ARG A 206 -29.72 -2.34 -21.36
N GLN A 207 -30.41 -1.47 -20.63
CA GLN A 207 -30.51 -0.04 -20.96
C GLN A 207 -29.17 0.72 -20.81
N ARG A 208 -28.25 0.25 -19.95
CA ARG A 208 -26.92 0.87 -19.77
C ARG A 208 -25.87 0.43 -20.79
N LYS A 209 -26.14 -0.55 -21.64
CA LYS A 209 -25.15 -1.12 -22.58
C LYS A 209 -25.22 -0.55 -24.00
N VAL A 210 -26.13 0.38 -24.30
CA VAL A 210 -26.23 1.03 -25.62
C VAL A 210 -26.02 2.55 -25.50
N LYS A 211 -24.75 2.93 -25.42
CA LYS A 211 -24.24 4.15 -26.07
C LYS A 211 -23.00 3.74 -26.85
N GLU A 212 -23.24 3.21 -28.04
CA GLU A 212 -22.22 3.03 -29.07
C GLU A 212 -21.63 4.41 -29.37
N ILE A 213 -20.38 4.64 -28.92
CA ILE A 213 -19.62 5.83 -29.25
C ILE A 213 -19.30 5.74 -30.74
N LYS A 214 -20.13 6.39 -31.56
CA LYS A 214 -19.86 6.63 -32.97
C LYS A 214 -18.58 7.50 -33.04
N PRO A 215 -17.46 7.02 -33.61
CA PRO A 215 -16.23 7.80 -33.65
C PRO A 215 -16.45 9.06 -34.53
N PRO A 216 -16.07 10.26 -34.06
CA PRO A 216 -16.12 11.47 -34.87
C PRO A 216 -15.15 11.35 -36.06
N LYS A 217 -15.69 11.40 -37.27
CA LYS A 217 -15.00 11.39 -38.58
C LYS A 217 -14.21 12.69 -38.83
N MET A 218 -13.27 13.05 -37.97
CA MET A 218 -12.52 14.31 -38.09
C MET A 218 -10.99 14.17 -38.12
N LEU A 219 -10.46 12.96 -38.28
CA LEU A 219 -9.01 12.73 -38.35
C LEU A 219 -8.46 12.38 -39.75
N GLU A 220 -9.29 12.11 -40.77
CA GLU A 220 -8.78 11.88 -42.13
C GLU A 220 -8.41 13.14 -42.93
N GLN A 221 -8.84 14.35 -42.53
CA GLN A 221 -8.61 15.55 -43.35
C GLN A 221 -7.24 16.20 -43.15
N ARG A 222 -6.51 15.87 -42.07
CA ARG A 222 -5.21 16.52 -41.78
C ARG A 222 -4.00 15.78 -42.36
N GLN A 223 -4.18 14.59 -42.92
CA GLN A 223 -3.08 13.81 -43.51
C GLN A 223 -2.99 13.87 -45.05
N ARG A 224 -3.83 14.67 -45.73
CA ARG A 224 -3.85 14.75 -47.21
C ARG A 224 -3.29 16.02 -47.83
N LYS A 225 -2.62 16.88 -47.05
CA LYS A 225 -1.92 18.05 -47.60
C LYS A 225 -0.56 18.23 -46.95
N MET A 226 0.40 17.42 -47.39
CA MET A 226 1.80 17.84 -47.62
C MET A 226 2.54 16.66 -48.26
N HIS A 227 2.68 16.71 -49.58
CA HIS A 227 3.47 15.77 -50.35
C HIS A 227 4.95 16.21 -50.42
N PRO A 228 5.86 15.27 -50.76
CA PRO A 228 7.28 15.27 -50.40
C PRO A 228 8.17 15.86 -51.51
N ILE A 229 9.11 16.75 -51.18
CA ILE A 229 10.13 17.24 -52.12
C ILE A 229 11.43 17.57 -51.35
N LEU A 230 12.56 16.97 -51.81
CA LEU A 230 13.98 17.10 -51.39
C LEU A 230 14.35 16.25 -50.14
N ARG A 231 14.97 15.06 -50.23
CA ARG A 231 16.18 14.64 -50.97
C ARG A 231 17.28 15.71 -50.94
N GLU A 232 18.34 15.36 -50.20
CA GLU A 232 19.73 15.82 -50.39
C GLU A 232 20.22 17.00 -49.53
N ARG A 233 21.47 16.83 -49.03
CA ARG A 233 22.26 17.64 -48.06
C ARG A 233 21.99 17.22 -46.59
N SER A 234 22.91 16.60 -45.84
CA SER A 234 24.37 16.70 -45.88
C SER A 234 25.02 15.59 -45.04
N LYS A 235 25.79 14.72 -45.71
CA LYS A 235 27.02 14.16 -45.15
C LYS A 235 27.98 15.32 -44.89
N ALA A 236 28.37 15.56 -43.64
CA ALA A 236 29.70 16.03 -43.20
C ALA A 236 29.63 16.68 -41.81
N ARG A 237 30.18 16.01 -40.78
CA ARG A 237 31.39 16.43 -40.04
C ARG A 237 31.48 15.70 -38.69
N CYS A 238 32.62 15.05 -38.48
CA CYS A 238 33.19 14.76 -37.17
C CYS A 238 33.37 16.05 -36.35
N GLY A 239 33.26 15.96 -35.02
CA GLY A 239 33.58 17.06 -34.12
C GLY A 239 33.18 16.86 -32.65
N ASN A 240 33.83 15.92 -31.97
CA ASN A 240 34.35 15.97 -30.59
C ASN A 240 33.59 16.89 -29.60
N SER A 241 32.69 16.34 -28.78
CA SER A 241 32.11 17.07 -27.63
C SER A 241 33.03 16.96 -26.42
N THR A 242 33.93 17.92 -26.26
CA THR A 242 34.58 18.23 -24.97
C THR A 242 33.67 19.19 -24.21
N ALA A 243 32.63 18.66 -23.59
CA ALA A 243 31.73 19.44 -22.72
C ALA A 243 31.15 18.59 -21.58
N VAL A 244 32.02 17.89 -20.84
CA VAL A 244 31.68 17.32 -19.52
C VAL A 244 32.80 17.67 -18.54
N ARG A 245 33.02 18.97 -18.32
CA ARG A 245 33.79 19.50 -17.20
C ARG A 245 33.20 20.85 -16.79
N ARG A 246 32.04 20.81 -16.14
CA ARG A 246 31.51 21.84 -15.23
C ARG A 246 30.09 21.45 -14.83
N CYS A 247 29.96 20.57 -13.84
CA CYS A 247 28.73 20.43 -13.04
C CYS A 247 28.94 19.68 -11.70
N LEU A 248 30.18 19.58 -11.19
CA LEU A 248 30.46 18.88 -9.92
C LEU A 248 31.33 19.70 -8.95
N VAL A 249 31.20 21.02 -8.97
CA VAL A 249 31.79 21.88 -7.92
C VAL A 249 30.78 22.98 -7.58
N SER A 250 29.73 22.65 -6.83
CA SER A 250 28.83 23.68 -6.23
C SER A 250 27.99 23.23 -5.02
N SER A 251 28.30 22.10 -4.34
CA SER A 251 27.51 21.72 -3.14
C SER A 251 28.28 21.13 -1.96
N PHE A 252 29.60 21.29 -1.87
CA PHE A 252 30.37 20.87 -0.68
C PHE A 252 31.17 22.01 -0.03
N GLU A 253 30.56 23.19 0.06
CA GLU A 253 30.91 24.18 1.07
C GLU A 253 29.63 24.71 1.71
N ARG A 254 29.22 24.03 2.79
CA ARG A 254 28.70 24.67 4.00
C ARG A 254 28.56 23.64 5.12
N VAL A 255 29.06 24.05 6.28
CA VAL A 255 29.13 23.42 7.61
C VAL A 255 30.35 22.54 7.84
#